data_AF-A0A5N0TH49-F1
#
_entry.id   AF-A0A5N0TH49-F1
#
_cell.length_a   1.000
_cell.length_b   1.000
_cell.length_c   1.000
_cell.angle_alpha   90.00
_cell.angle_beta   90.00
_cell.angle_gamma   90.00
#
_symmetry.space_group_name_H-M   'P 1'
#
loop_
_entity.id
_entity.type
_entity.pdbx_description
1 polymer ?
#
loop_
_entity_poly.entity_id
_entity_poly.type
_entity_poly.pdbx_seq_one_letter_code
_entity_poly.pdbx_strand_id
1 'polypeptide(L)'
;MLFRKKRILAKIESVYGTDPTPDGSNAILTRNLDIPEVYGGEKVQRNLDRETLGHDESINVEPQVQVSFEVELAGAGSAAVTAGTAPAYGPLLRACGFAESITATTDTQYDPVSASFESVTLYYIMDGNLHILTGCRGNVEFMFPRRGFPYMRFTFWGTYATPTAAGAYTIDTSAFMTPLPVNQANTTLDLDSYSPRAESLSLNMNNEVVNRNIINFDERLIVDRAPSGEIAFEVPEVGSKDVYSDLIESHSGVNKGPFNLVHGTATGNIIELDVPLGQFTDLNVSDSDGVALGTGPYNALPSDTGDDEVKLTVR
;
A
#
# COMPACT_ATOMS: atom_id res chain seq x y z
N MET A 1 8.10 27.20 10.43
CA MET A 1 7.82 25.97 9.67
C MET A 1 8.75 24.87 10.13
N LEU A 2 8.25 23.94 10.93
CA LEU A 2 8.93 22.75 11.40
C LEU A 2 8.54 21.54 10.54
N PHE A 3 9.51 20.96 9.82
CA PHE A 3 9.25 19.86 8.89
C PHE A 3 8.69 18.59 9.55
N ARG A 4 9.05 18.32 10.82
CA ARG A 4 8.50 17.19 11.59
C ARG A 4 7.03 17.39 11.99
N LYS A 5 6.53 18.62 11.99
CA LYS A 5 5.12 18.92 12.30
C LYS A 5 4.31 18.87 11.01
N LYS A 6 4.01 17.65 10.60
CA LYS A 6 3.27 17.33 9.38
C LYS A 6 2.18 16.31 9.65
N ARG A 7 1.12 16.35 8.84
CA ARG A 7 -0.05 15.47 8.95
C ARG A 7 -0.74 15.32 7.60
N ILE A 8 -1.42 14.20 7.43
CA ILE A 8 -2.26 13.91 6.25
C ILE A 8 -3.70 13.74 6.69
N LEU A 9 -4.61 14.30 5.90
CA LEU A 9 -6.02 13.90 5.89
C LEU A 9 -6.31 13.25 4.54
N ALA A 10 -7.06 12.15 4.51
CA ALA A 10 -7.40 11.43 3.29
C ALA A 10 -8.91 11.16 3.22
N LYS A 11 -9.55 11.55 2.12
CA LYS A 11 -10.99 11.34 1.91
C LYS A 11 -11.25 10.93 0.47
N ILE A 12 -12.11 9.91 0.30
CA ILE A 12 -12.56 9.43 -1.01
C ILE A 12 -13.29 10.56 -1.74
N GLU A 13 -13.02 10.69 -3.03
CA GLU A 13 -13.69 11.62 -3.93
C GLU A 13 -14.97 10.98 -4.48
N SER A 14 -16.10 11.68 -4.40
CA SER A 14 -17.33 11.22 -5.07
C SER A 14 -17.28 11.42 -6.60
N VAL A 15 -16.45 12.37 -7.04
CA VAL A 15 -16.16 12.67 -8.45
C VAL A 15 -14.66 12.90 -8.54
N TYR A 16 -14.00 12.22 -9.48
CA TYR A 16 -12.54 12.30 -9.65
C TYR A 16 -12.06 13.76 -9.76
N GLY A 17 -10.99 14.09 -9.03
CA GLY A 17 -10.36 15.40 -9.05
C GLY A 17 -11.14 16.50 -8.34
N THR A 18 -12.30 16.19 -7.74
CA THR A 18 -13.12 17.14 -6.99
C THR A 18 -12.89 16.98 -5.49
N ASP A 19 -12.40 18.04 -4.85
CA ASP A 19 -12.10 18.06 -3.42
C ASP A 19 -13.36 17.80 -2.57
N PRO A 20 -13.43 16.69 -1.80
CA PRO A 20 -14.53 16.34 -0.92
C PRO A 20 -14.44 17.05 0.45
N THR A 21 -13.51 17.99 0.60
CA THR A 21 -13.19 18.75 1.82
C THR A 21 -12.97 17.84 3.04
N PRO A 22 -11.81 17.16 3.13
CA PRO A 22 -11.40 16.44 4.34
C PRO A 22 -11.49 17.29 5.61
N ASP A 23 -11.97 16.69 6.69
CA ASP A 23 -11.99 17.28 8.02
C ASP A 23 -11.07 16.51 8.99
N GLY A 24 -11.09 16.88 10.27
CA GLY A 24 -10.24 16.28 11.29
C GLY A 24 -10.45 14.79 11.53
N SER A 25 -11.62 14.24 11.20
CA SER A 25 -11.93 12.80 11.30
C SER A 25 -11.28 11.97 10.19
N ASN A 26 -10.83 12.63 9.11
CA ASN A 26 -10.13 11.99 8.00
C ASN A 26 -8.61 11.90 8.21
N ALA A 27 -8.13 12.19 9.42
CA ALA A 27 -6.71 12.19 9.70
C ALA A 27 -6.12 10.79 9.64
N ILE A 28 -4.95 10.68 9.00
CA ILE A 28 -4.20 9.42 8.91
C ILE A 28 -3.00 9.49 9.85
N LEU A 29 -2.86 8.47 10.70
CA LEU A 29 -1.67 8.30 11.54
C LEU A 29 -0.51 7.80 10.68
N THR A 30 0.34 8.73 10.26
CA THR A 30 1.46 8.44 9.35
C THR A 30 2.79 8.41 10.08
N ARG A 31 3.70 7.58 9.57
CA ARG A 31 5.12 7.59 9.88
C ARG A 31 5.91 7.72 8.58
N ASN A 32 7.16 8.20 8.67
CA ASN A 32 8.04 8.41 7.50
C ASN A 32 7.42 9.19 6.34
N LEU A 33 6.46 10.08 6.63
CA LEU A 33 5.83 10.91 5.59
C LEU A 33 6.87 11.73 4.85
N ASP A 34 6.94 11.58 3.54
CA ASP A 34 7.85 12.27 2.66
C ASP A 34 7.14 12.81 1.44
N ILE A 35 7.66 13.91 0.91
CA ILE A 35 7.16 14.56 -0.31
C ILE A 35 8.36 14.76 -1.21
N PRO A 36 8.73 13.73 -1.99
CA PRO A 36 9.90 13.81 -2.84
C PRO A 36 9.74 14.91 -3.90
N GLU A 37 8.51 15.15 -4.37
CA GLU A 37 8.22 16.15 -5.39
C GLU A 37 7.01 17.02 -5.03
N VAL A 38 7.27 18.26 -4.60
CA VAL A 38 6.22 19.25 -4.28
C VAL A 38 5.65 19.93 -5.53
N TYR A 39 6.40 19.93 -6.63
CA TYR A 39 6.00 20.49 -7.93
C TYR A 39 6.72 19.74 -9.06
N GLY A 40 6.23 18.54 -9.35
CA GLY A 40 6.68 17.67 -10.44
C GLY A 40 5.85 17.86 -11.71
N GLY A 41 6.13 17.04 -12.73
CA GLY A 41 5.40 17.07 -14.00
C GLY A 41 6.28 17.19 -15.23
N GLU A 42 5.72 16.86 -16.40
CA GLU A 42 6.40 17.05 -17.67
C GLU A 42 6.63 18.54 -17.94
N LYS A 43 7.84 18.87 -18.39
CA LYS A 43 8.20 20.24 -18.75
C LYS A 43 8.61 20.32 -20.21
N VAL A 44 8.03 21.28 -20.92
CA VAL A 44 8.36 21.55 -22.32
C VAL A 44 9.09 22.88 -22.45
N GLN A 45 9.89 23.00 -23.50
CA GLN A 45 10.53 24.24 -23.89
C GLN A 45 9.95 24.69 -25.22
N ARG A 46 9.88 26.02 -25.42
CA ARG A 46 9.35 26.57 -26.67
C ARG A 46 10.37 26.58 -27.81
N ASN A 47 11.67 26.46 -27.50
CA ASN A 47 12.78 26.42 -28.45
C ASN A 47 12.67 27.54 -29.51
N LEU A 48 12.48 28.78 -29.06
CA LEU A 48 12.34 29.92 -29.95
C LEU A 48 13.70 30.34 -30.50
N ASP A 49 13.75 30.73 -31.78
CA ASP A 49 14.94 31.35 -32.35
C ASP A 49 15.21 32.72 -31.72
N ARG A 50 16.49 33.00 -31.38
CA ARG A 50 16.92 34.23 -30.72
C ARG A 50 18.24 34.73 -31.30
N GLU A 51 18.45 36.04 -31.27
CA GLU A 51 19.73 36.66 -31.69
C GLU A 51 20.88 36.37 -30.70
N THR A 52 20.57 35.98 -29.46
CA THR A 52 21.54 35.75 -28.39
C THR A 52 21.48 34.33 -27.87
N LEU A 53 22.65 33.77 -27.51
CA LEU A 53 22.77 32.44 -26.94
C LEU A 53 22.33 32.41 -25.46
N GLY A 54 21.66 31.34 -25.04
CA GLY A 54 21.19 31.13 -23.67
C GLY A 54 20.17 29.98 -23.56
N HIS A 55 19.77 29.61 -22.35
CA HIS A 55 18.79 28.54 -22.11
C HIS A 55 17.34 29.01 -22.39
N ASP A 56 16.47 28.06 -22.74
CA ASP A 56 15.03 28.30 -22.92
C ASP A 56 14.24 28.26 -21.61
N GLU A 57 13.10 28.97 -21.58
CA GLU A 57 12.12 28.83 -20.51
C GLU A 57 11.54 27.41 -20.51
N SER A 58 11.37 26.84 -19.32
CA SER A 58 10.81 25.49 -19.13
C SER A 58 9.43 25.64 -18.49
N ILE A 59 8.40 25.16 -19.16
CA ILE A 59 6.99 25.29 -18.77
C ILE A 59 6.48 23.91 -18.36
N ASN A 60 5.96 23.80 -17.15
CA ASN A 60 5.31 22.57 -16.68
C ASN A 60 3.92 22.45 -17.32
N VAL A 61 3.71 21.40 -18.11
CA VAL A 61 2.45 21.14 -18.81
C VAL A 61 1.53 20.21 -18.01
N GLU A 62 2.05 19.57 -16.97
CA GLU A 62 1.31 18.60 -16.16
C GLU A 62 1.73 18.65 -14.68
N PRO A 63 1.38 19.73 -13.94
CA PRO A 63 1.78 19.87 -12.54
C PRO A 63 1.22 18.75 -11.65
N GLN A 64 2.12 18.00 -11.03
CA GLN A 64 1.78 16.89 -10.13
C GLN A 64 2.58 16.92 -8.83
N VAL A 65 2.09 16.19 -7.84
CA VAL A 65 2.74 16.00 -6.54
C VAL A 65 2.80 14.51 -6.26
N GLN A 66 3.96 14.05 -5.78
CA GLN A 66 4.12 12.70 -5.25
C GLN A 66 4.24 12.77 -3.73
N VAL A 67 3.50 11.93 -3.03
CA VAL A 67 3.56 11.79 -1.57
C VAL A 67 3.71 10.33 -1.19
N SER A 68 4.64 10.05 -0.28
CA SER A 68 4.88 8.71 0.24
C SER A 68 4.85 8.71 1.75
N PHE A 69 4.22 7.71 2.36
CA PHE A 69 4.16 7.58 3.80
C PHE A 69 3.85 6.16 4.19
N GLU A 70 4.09 5.86 5.46
CA GLU A 70 3.78 4.56 6.05
C GLU A 70 2.64 4.72 7.06
N VAL A 71 1.77 3.73 7.13
CA VAL A 71 0.68 3.62 8.11
C VAL A 71 0.83 2.28 8.81
N GLU A 72 0.75 2.27 10.14
CA GLU A 72 0.79 1.02 10.91
C GLU A 72 -0.41 0.13 10.55
N LEU A 73 -0.16 -1.17 10.37
CA LEU A 73 -1.19 -2.13 9.98
C LEU A 73 -1.76 -2.79 11.22
N ALA A 74 -2.97 -2.37 11.59
CA ALA A 74 -3.70 -2.90 12.74
C ALA A 74 -5.19 -3.01 12.42
N GLY A 75 -5.94 -3.58 13.35
CA GLY A 75 -7.39 -3.62 13.35
C GLY A 75 -8.08 -2.26 13.23
N ALA A 76 -9.40 -2.31 13.13
CA ALA A 76 -10.22 -1.12 12.99
C ALA A 76 -10.65 -0.54 14.35
N GLY A 77 -10.56 0.79 14.48
CA GLY A 77 -11.15 1.57 15.57
C GLY A 77 -10.31 1.62 16.86
N SER A 78 -10.96 1.70 18.01
CA SER A 78 -10.29 1.62 19.33
C SER A 78 -10.45 0.22 19.93
N ALA A 79 -9.68 -0.16 20.96
CA ALA A 79 -9.51 -1.52 21.48
C ALA A 79 -10.78 -2.30 21.95
N ALA A 80 -12.00 -1.82 21.69
CA ALA A 80 -13.28 -2.45 21.98
C ALA A 80 -14.24 -2.47 20.76
N VAL A 81 -13.70 -2.58 19.55
CA VAL A 81 -14.50 -2.57 18.31
C VAL A 81 -14.98 -3.98 17.97
N THR A 82 -16.26 -4.08 17.62
CA THR A 82 -16.85 -5.27 17.02
C THR A 82 -16.29 -5.43 15.61
N ALA A 83 -15.95 -6.66 15.21
CA ALA A 83 -15.55 -6.98 13.85
C ALA A 83 -16.51 -6.40 12.80
N GLY A 84 -16.05 -6.19 11.57
CA GLY A 84 -16.87 -5.54 10.53
C GLY A 84 -17.03 -4.03 10.69
N THR A 85 -16.04 -3.38 11.32
CA THR A 85 -15.83 -1.93 11.23
C THR A 85 -14.69 -1.67 10.26
N ALA A 86 -14.86 -0.76 9.31
CA ALA A 86 -13.80 -0.44 8.36
C ALA A 86 -12.63 0.28 9.06
N PRO A 87 -11.37 -0.12 8.81
CA PRO A 87 -10.20 0.58 9.32
C PRO A 87 -10.08 1.99 8.74
N ALA A 88 -9.50 2.91 9.50
CA ALA A 88 -9.32 4.30 9.10
C ALA A 88 -8.43 4.50 7.86
N TYR A 89 -7.59 3.51 7.52
CA TYR A 89 -6.76 3.50 6.31
C TYR A 89 -7.48 2.95 5.07
N GLY A 90 -8.72 2.47 5.19
CA GLY A 90 -9.53 1.93 4.09
C GLY A 90 -9.60 2.84 2.84
N PRO A 91 -9.81 4.17 2.99
CA PRO A 91 -9.77 5.10 1.86
C PRO A 91 -8.47 5.03 1.03
N LEU A 92 -7.33 4.78 1.68
CA LEU A 92 -6.05 4.69 1.00
C LEU A 92 -5.94 3.40 0.19
N LEU A 93 -6.36 2.27 0.76
CA LEU A 93 -6.42 0.98 0.05
C LEU A 93 -7.32 1.08 -1.18
N ARG A 94 -8.47 1.73 -1.05
CA ARG A 94 -9.41 1.92 -2.17
C ARG A 94 -8.80 2.75 -3.31
N ALA A 95 -8.05 3.80 -2.99
CA ALA A 95 -7.28 4.56 -3.99
C ALA A 95 -6.04 3.82 -4.53
N CYS A 96 -5.68 2.68 -3.95
CA CYS A 96 -4.70 1.73 -4.46
C CYS A 96 -5.35 0.57 -5.23
N GLY A 97 -6.63 0.68 -5.60
CA GLY A 97 -7.28 -0.30 -6.47
C GLY A 97 -7.89 -1.50 -5.77
N PHE A 98 -8.29 -1.35 -4.51
CA PHE A 98 -9.11 -2.33 -3.79
C PHE A 98 -10.58 -1.89 -3.70
N ALA A 99 -11.51 -2.83 -3.76
CA ALA A 99 -12.89 -2.65 -3.33
C ALA A 99 -13.03 -3.04 -1.86
N GLU A 100 -13.80 -2.24 -1.10
CA GLU A 100 -14.10 -2.51 0.31
C GLU A 100 -15.47 -3.18 0.44
N SER A 101 -15.49 -4.36 1.09
CA SER A 101 -16.70 -5.08 1.44
C SER A 101 -16.80 -5.24 2.95
N ILE A 102 -17.86 -4.73 3.56
CA ILE A 102 -18.05 -4.76 5.02
C ILE A 102 -19.16 -5.76 5.36
N THR A 103 -18.80 -6.83 6.05
CA THR A 103 -19.76 -7.74 6.68
C THR A 103 -19.93 -7.34 8.13
N ALA A 104 -21.04 -6.65 8.43
CA ALA A 104 -21.31 -6.15 9.78
C ALA A 104 -21.11 -7.24 10.85
N THR A 105 -20.44 -6.88 11.95
CA THR A 105 -20.13 -7.78 13.08
C THR A 105 -19.20 -8.95 12.75
N THR A 106 -18.69 -9.06 11.51
CA THR A 106 -17.91 -10.20 11.03
C THR A 106 -16.52 -9.79 10.54
N ASP A 107 -16.44 -8.97 9.48
CA ASP A 107 -15.17 -8.59 8.86
C ASP A 107 -15.30 -7.39 7.92
N THR A 108 -14.16 -6.82 7.54
CA THR A 108 -14.01 -5.92 6.41
C THR A 108 -12.95 -6.48 5.48
N GLN A 109 -13.31 -6.65 4.22
CA GLN A 109 -12.47 -7.27 3.20
C GLN A 109 -12.09 -6.23 2.15
N TYR A 110 -10.85 -6.32 1.69
CA TYR A 110 -10.31 -5.53 0.58
C TYR A 110 -9.82 -6.50 -0.49
N ASP A 111 -10.53 -6.53 -1.61
CA ASP A 111 -10.23 -7.35 -2.77
C ASP A 111 -9.79 -6.41 -3.93
N PRO A 112 -8.74 -6.74 -4.71
CA PRO A 112 -8.36 -5.97 -5.89
C PRO A 112 -9.53 -5.81 -6.86
N VAL A 113 -9.49 -4.75 -7.67
CA VAL A 113 -10.41 -4.56 -8.79
C VAL A 113 -9.66 -4.15 -10.04
N SER A 114 -10.19 -4.48 -11.22
CA SER A 114 -9.65 -4.04 -12.52
C SER A 114 -10.37 -2.84 -13.14
N ALA A 115 -11.37 -2.27 -12.48
CA ALA A 115 -12.15 -1.15 -12.99
C ALA A 115 -12.77 -0.32 -11.85
N SER A 116 -13.31 0.85 -12.20
CA SER A 116 -13.98 1.76 -11.25
C SER A 116 -13.09 2.14 -10.07
N PHE A 117 -11.79 2.30 -10.33
CA PHE A 117 -10.82 2.71 -9.32
C PHE A 117 -11.23 4.01 -8.65
N GLU A 118 -11.31 3.99 -7.34
CA GLU A 118 -11.61 5.18 -6.58
C GLU A 118 -10.37 6.07 -6.48
N SER A 119 -10.59 7.34 -6.16
CA SER A 119 -9.52 8.30 -5.89
C SER A 119 -9.76 8.96 -4.54
N VAL A 120 -8.67 9.45 -3.95
CA VAL A 120 -8.72 10.24 -2.71
C VAL A 120 -8.20 11.65 -2.97
N THR A 121 -8.74 12.61 -2.23
CA THR A 121 -8.05 13.87 -2.00
C THR A 121 -7.19 13.74 -0.75
N LEU A 122 -5.92 14.10 -0.87
CA LEU A 122 -4.98 14.17 0.25
C LEU A 122 -4.74 15.63 0.63
N TYR A 123 -4.99 15.96 1.90
CA TYR A 123 -4.55 17.23 2.48
C TYR A 123 -3.26 16.98 3.24
N TYR A 124 -2.16 17.53 2.71
CA TYR A 124 -0.89 17.57 3.40
C TYR A 124 -0.73 18.90 4.11
N ILE A 125 -0.63 18.87 5.44
CA ILE A 125 -0.45 20.07 6.26
C ILE A 125 0.94 20.05 6.87
N MET A 126 1.80 20.98 6.47
CA MET A 126 3.15 21.19 7.05
C MET A 126 3.13 22.49 7.85
N ASP A 127 3.25 22.42 9.18
CA ASP A 127 3.35 23.56 10.12
C ASP A 127 2.65 24.88 9.69
N GLY A 128 1.39 24.80 9.28
CA GLY A 128 0.56 25.95 8.92
C GLY A 128 0.34 26.17 7.41
N ASN A 129 1.01 25.44 6.53
CA ASN A 129 0.71 25.42 5.10
C ASN A 129 -0.14 24.18 4.77
N LEU A 130 -1.17 24.37 3.95
CA LEU A 130 -2.01 23.35 3.39
C LEU A 130 -1.65 23.13 1.92
N HIS A 131 -1.33 21.90 1.59
CA HIS A 131 -1.19 21.40 0.23
C HIS A 131 -2.34 20.44 -0.03
N ILE A 132 -3.06 20.66 -1.12
CA ILE A 132 -4.18 19.83 -1.54
C ILE A 132 -3.75 19.07 -2.79
N LEU A 133 -3.96 17.76 -2.75
CA LEU A 133 -3.73 16.87 -3.88
C LEU A 133 -5.07 16.19 -4.19
N THR A 134 -5.71 16.54 -5.30
CA THR A 134 -6.93 15.87 -5.76
C THR A 134 -6.62 14.79 -6.79
N GLY A 135 -7.55 13.88 -7.02
CA GLY A 135 -7.42 12.81 -7.99
C GLY A 135 -6.29 11.85 -7.67
N CYS A 136 -6.03 11.58 -6.38
CA CYS A 136 -4.92 10.72 -6.00
C CYS A 136 -5.28 9.25 -6.23
N ARG A 137 -4.43 8.56 -7.00
CA ARG A 137 -4.35 7.10 -7.08
C ARG A 137 -2.91 6.68 -6.80
N GLY A 138 -2.72 5.46 -6.31
CA GLY A 138 -1.42 5.07 -5.77
C GLY A 138 -1.15 3.58 -5.74
N ASN A 139 -0.05 3.26 -5.09
CA ASN A 139 0.42 1.91 -4.82
C ASN A 139 0.51 1.66 -3.31
N VAL A 140 0.30 0.41 -2.89
CA VAL A 140 0.46 -0.05 -1.51
C VAL A 140 1.38 -1.26 -1.45
N GLU A 141 2.22 -1.28 -0.42
CA GLU A 141 3.04 -2.43 -0.05
C GLU A 141 2.83 -2.77 1.43
N PHE A 142 2.52 -4.03 1.70
CA PHE A 142 2.34 -4.59 3.04
C PHE A 142 3.67 -5.15 3.53
N MET A 143 4.04 -4.81 4.76
CA MET A 143 5.29 -5.23 5.37
C MET A 143 5.05 -5.83 6.75
N PHE A 144 5.48 -7.07 6.95
CA PHE A 144 5.49 -7.80 8.22
C PHE A 144 6.94 -8.11 8.59
N PRO A 145 7.69 -7.13 9.14
CA PRO A 145 9.11 -7.30 9.44
C PRO A 145 9.34 -8.11 10.72
N ARG A 146 10.45 -8.85 10.77
CA ARG A 146 10.92 -9.52 12.00
C ARG A 146 11.07 -8.52 13.14
N ARG A 147 10.49 -8.83 14.31
CA ARG A 147 10.64 -8.05 15.56
C ARG A 147 10.24 -6.57 15.43
N GLY A 148 9.45 -6.22 14.42
CA GLY A 148 8.88 -4.90 14.22
C GLY A 148 7.36 -4.91 14.32
N PHE A 149 6.76 -3.76 14.04
CA PHE A 149 5.32 -3.65 13.87
C PHE A 149 4.98 -3.69 12.37
N PRO A 150 3.90 -4.39 11.98
CA PRO A 150 3.49 -4.43 10.58
C PRO A 150 3.00 -3.05 10.12
N TYR A 151 3.17 -2.77 8.83
CA TYR A 151 2.82 -1.48 8.24
C TYR A 151 2.54 -1.60 6.75
N MET A 152 1.81 -0.61 6.24
CA MET A 152 1.60 -0.38 4.82
C MET A 152 2.43 0.83 4.39
N ARG A 153 3.17 0.70 3.30
CA ARG A 153 3.85 1.79 2.63
C ARG A 153 3.02 2.22 1.43
N PHE A 154 2.58 3.47 1.45
CA PHE A 154 1.80 4.07 0.38
C PHE A 154 2.65 5.03 -0.44
N THR A 155 2.43 5.03 -1.75
CA THR A 155 2.92 6.07 -2.66
C THR A 155 1.77 6.54 -3.53
N PHE A 156 1.46 7.83 -3.47
CA PHE A 156 0.37 8.46 -4.22
C PHE A 156 0.89 9.56 -5.14
N TRP A 157 0.22 9.71 -6.27
CA TRP A 157 0.38 10.83 -7.19
C TRP A 157 -0.94 11.57 -7.27
N GLY A 158 -0.90 12.89 -7.15
CA GLY A 158 -2.08 13.75 -7.19
C GLY A 158 -1.84 15.06 -7.91
N THR A 159 -2.92 15.76 -8.25
CA THR A 159 -2.85 17.02 -9.00
C THR A 159 -2.35 18.12 -8.09
N TYR A 160 -1.38 18.91 -8.58
CA TYR A 160 -0.86 20.03 -7.81
C TYR A 160 -1.89 21.16 -7.68
N ALA A 161 -2.08 21.64 -6.45
CA ALA A 161 -2.70 22.92 -6.16
C ALA A 161 -1.72 23.84 -5.43
N THR A 162 -1.79 25.15 -5.71
CA THR A 162 -0.97 26.15 -5.02
C THR A 162 -1.21 26.08 -3.51
N PRO A 163 -0.16 25.93 -2.68
CA PRO A 163 -0.31 25.84 -1.23
C PRO A 163 -0.95 27.11 -0.65
N THR A 164 -1.77 26.91 0.38
CA THR A 164 -2.46 28.00 1.10
C THR A 164 -2.19 27.93 2.60
N ALA A 165 -2.64 28.94 3.36
CA ALA A 165 -2.61 28.86 4.81
C ALA A 165 -3.62 27.80 5.29
N ALA A 166 -3.17 26.90 6.16
CA ALA A 166 -4.02 25.87 6.72
C ALA A 166 -5.06 26.45 7.68
N GLY A 167 -6.30 25.95 7.57
CA GLY A 167 -7.34 26.20 8.56
C GLY A 167 -7.07 25.50 9.91
N ALA A 168 -8.00 25.69 10.85
CA ALA A 168 -7.98 24.95 12.11
C ALA A 168 -8.60 23.55 11.90
N TYR A 169 -7.80 22.50 12.09
CA TYR A 169 -8.26 21.12 12.06
C TYR A 169 -8.17 20.51 13.46
N THR A 170 -9.30 20.00 13.96
CA THR A 170 -9.35 19.19 15.19
C THR A 170 -9.06 17.74 14.83
N ILE A 171 -7.78 17.38 14.86
CA ILE A 171 -7.30 16.07 14.43
C ILE A 171 -7.83 14.97 15.34
N ASP A 172 -8.48 13.96 14.76
CA ASP A 172 -8.96 12.76 15.42
C ASP A 172 -8.31 11.52 14.78
N THR A 173 -7.53 10.80 15.57
CA THR A 173 -6.91 9.52 15.18
C THR A 173 -7.36 8.38 16.07
N SER A 174 -8.51 8.53 16.77
CA SER A 174 -9.05 7.52 17.69
C SER A 174 -9.48 6.22 16.98
N ALA A 175 -9.61 6.25 15.65
CA ALA A 175 -9.91 5.10 14.82
C ALA A 175 -8.69 4.22 14.48
N PHE A 176 -7.48 4.58 14.94
CA PHE A 176 -6.27 3.77 14.79
C PHE A 176 -5.95 3.01 16.08
N MET A 177 -5.72 1.71 15.93
CA MET A 177 -5.21 0.85 16.99
C MET A 177 -3.68 0.81 16.99
N THR A 178 -3.07 0.64 18.17
CA THR A 178 -1.66 0.28 18.24
C THR A 178 -1.48 -1.15 17.69
N PRO A 179 -0.61 -1.37 16.69
CA PRO A 179 -0.37 -2.70 16.13
C PRO A 179 0.30 -3.63 17.15
N LEU A 180 0.10 -4.93 16.96
CA LEU A 180 0.87 -5.95 17.69
C LEU A 180 2.24 -6.16 17.01
N PRO A 181 3.29 -6.48 17.77
CA PRO A 181 4.57 -6.80 17.17
C PRO A 181 4.50 -8.14 16.42
N VAL A 182 5.16 -8.22 15.26
CA VAL A 182 5.29 -9.46 14.47
C VAL A 182 6.21 -10.44 15.22
N ASN A 183 5.61 -11.51 15.73
CA ASN A 183 6.28 -12.59 16.47
C ASN A 183 5.37 -13.82 16.53
N GLN A 184 5.91 -14.93 17.06
CA GLN A 184 5.19 -16.21 17.18
C GLN A 184 3.84 -16.11 17.92
N ALA A 185 3.72 -15.24 18.92
CA ALA A 185 2.49 -15.13 19.72
C ALA A 185 1.36 -14.41 18.97
N ASN A 186 1.71 -13.60 17.97
CA ASN A 186 0.78 -12.70 17.29
C ASN A 186 0.68 -12.97 15.79
N THR A 187 1.46 -13.88 15.20
CA THR A 187 1.52 -14.05 13.74
C THR A 187 1.72 -15.50 13.36
N THR A 188 0.92 -15.99 12.42
CA THR A 188 1.05 -17.30 11.78
C THR A 188 1.17 -17.11 10.26
N LEU A 189 1.97 -17.97 9.63
CA LEU A 189 2.13 -18.03 8.18
C LEU A 189 1.96 -19.47 7.73
N ASP A 190 1.16 -19.69 6.70
CA ASP A 190 1.00 -20.96 6.00
C ASP A 190 1.33 -20.79 4.52
N LEU A 191 2.15 -21.70 3.99
CA LEU A 191 2.60 -21.76 2.60
C LEU A 191 2.17 -23.11 2.01
N ASP A 192 0.93 -23.19 1.54
CA ASP A 192 0.33 -24.41 1.01
C ASP A 192 0.42 -25.60 2.00
N SER A 193 -0.23 -25.46 3.15
CA SER A 193 -0.24 -26.43 4.25
C SER A 193 1.11 -26.68 4.92
N TYR A 194 2.12 -25.87 4.61
CA TYR A 194 3.39 -25.84 5.32
C TYR A 194 3.51 -24.54 6.12
N SER A 195 3.63 -24.65 7.44
CA SER A 195 3.78 -23.49 8.32
C SER A 195 5.26 -23.30 8.73
N PRO A 196 6.06 -22.54 7.97
CA PRO A 196 7.47 -22.37 8.27
C PRO A 196 7.72 -21.52 9.52
N ARG A 197 8.95 -21.61 10.04
CA ARG A 197 9.48 -20.59 10.95
C ARG A 197 9.94 -19.40 10.13
N ALA A 198 9.05 -18.41 9.97
CA ALA A 198 9.29 -17.24 9.15
C ALA A 198 9.82 -16.04 9.95
N GLU A 199 10.70 -15.26 9.32
CA GLU A 199 11.19 -13.98 9.85
C GLU A 199 10.34 -12.81 9.34
N SER A 200 9.96 -12.82 8.06
CA SER A 200 9.22 -11.72 7.45
C SER A 200 8.41 -12.14 6.23
N LEU A 201 7.39 -11.33 5.96
CA LEU A 201 6.65 -11.34 4.69
C LEU A 201 6.49 -9.90 4.21
N SER A 202 6.67 -9.70 2.90
CA SER A 202 6.29 -8.47 2.22
C SER A 202 5.45 -8.80 1.00
N LEU A 203 4.54 -7.88 0.65
CA LEU A 203 3.74 -7.95 -0.56
C LEU A 203 3.54 -6.54 -1.10
N ASN A 204 3.94 -6.31 -2.34
CA ASN A 204 3.70 -5.07 -3.06
C ASN A 204 2.68 -5.32 -4.16
N MET A 205 1.68 -4.44 -4.30
CA MET A 205 0.72 -4.53 -5.41
C MET A 205 1.35 -4.19 -6.77
N ASN A 206 2.45 -3.43 -6.75
CA ASN A 206 3.15 -2.94 -7.95
C ASN A 206 2.19 -2.32 -8.97
N ASN A 207 1.30 -1.44 -8.50
CA ASN A 207 0.39 -0.70 -9.37
C ASN A 207 1.17 0.25 -10.29
N GLU A 208 0.89 0.18 -11.59
CA GLU A 208 1.36 1.17 -12.56
C GLU A 208 0.35 2.33 -12.63
N VAL A 209 0.73 3.48 -12.05
CA VAL A 209 -0.08 4.70 -12.05
C VAL A 209 0.44 5.66 -13.12
N VAL A 210 -0.40 5.95 -14.11
CA VAL A 210 -0.07 6.86 -15.22
C VAL A 210 -1.00 8.07 -15.16
N ASN A 211 -0.45 9.29 -15.21
CA ASN A 211 -1.27 10.47 -15.45
C ASN A 211 -1.52 10.61 -16.96
N ARG A 212 -2.79 10.63 -17.36
CA ARG A 212 -3.17 10.75 -18.76
C ARG A 212 -3.81 12.10 -19.00
N ASN A 213 -2.97 13.07 -19.35
CA ASN A 213 -3.38 14.42 -19.73
C ASN A 213 -3.45 14.55 -21.26
N ILE A 214 -4.66 14.49 -21.83
CA ILE A 214 -4.92 14.67 -23.26
C ILE A 214 -6.17 15.54 -23.48
N ILE A 215 -6.45 15.89 -24.73
CA ILE A 215 -7.63 16.72 -25.07
C ILE A 215 -8.91 16.04 -24.57
N ASN A 216 -9.66 16.75 -23.72
CA ASN A 216 -10.91 16.30 -23.07
C ASN A 216 -10.78 15.14 -22.07
N PHE A 217 -9.57 14.80 -21.62
CA PHE A 217 -9.36 13.75 -20.62
C PHE A 217 -8.14 14.08 -19.75
N ASP A 218 -8.34 14.15 -18.45
CA ASP A 218 -7.27 14.44 -17.48
C ASP A 218 -7.51 13.64 -16.21
N GLU A 219 -7.03 12.39 -16.21
CA GLU A 219 -7.14 11.49 -15.07
C GLU A 219 -5.88 10.65 -14.88
N ARG A 220 -5.58 10.34 -13.61
CA ARG A 220 -4.58 9.34 -13.23
C ARG A 220 -5.22 7.98 -13.30
N LEU A 221 -4.64 7.05 -14.02
CA LEU A 221 -5.16 5.70 -14.20
C LEU A 221 -4.21 4.70 -13.53
N ILE A 222 -4.78 3.70 -12.86
CA ILE A 222 -4.05 2.45 -12.60
C ILE A 222 -4.24 1.62 -13.87
N VAL A 223 -3.16 1.44 -14.64
CA VAL A 223 -3.22 0.80 -15.97
C VAL A 223 -2.83 -0.66 -15.94
N ASP A 224 -2.04 -1.05 -14.93
CA ASP A 224 -1.61 -2.42 -14.69
C ASP A 224 -1.31 -2.60 -13.20
N ARG A 225 -1.22 -3.86 -12.77
CA ARG A 225 -0.71 -4.25 -11.46
C ARG A 225 -0.04 -5.62 -11.57
N ALA A 226 1.09 -5.79 -10.90
CA ALA A 226 1.83 -7.04 -10.90
C ALA A 226 2.23 -7.46 -9.48
N PRO A 227 1.28 -7.90 -8.64
CA PRO A 227 1.55 -8.12 -7.22
C PRO A 227 2.64 -9.17 -6.99
N SER A 228 3.64 -8.82 -6.18
CA SER A 228 4.77 -9.69 -5.86
C SER A 228 5.34 -9.34 -4.49
N GLY A 229 6.08 -10.28 -3.92
CA GLY A 229 6.56 -10.14 -2.55
C GLY A 229 7.77 -11.01 -2.27
N GLU A 230 8.13 -11.02 -1.00
CA GLU A 230 9.25 -11.82 -0.50
C GLU A 230 8.87 -12.42 0.85
N ILE A 231 9.19 -13.71 1.04
CA ILE A 231 9.04 -14.41 2.31
C ILE A 231 10.40 -14.93 2.74
N ALA A 232 10.78 -14.61 3.97
CA ALA A 232 12.01 -15.10 4.59
C ALA A 232 11.66 -16.14 5.66
N PHE A 233 12.19 -17.35 5.54
CA PHE A 233 11.93 -18.45 6.45
C PHE A 233 13.15 -19.36 6.66
N GLU A 234 13.22 -20.01 7.82
CA GLU A 234 14.27 -20.99 8.11
C GLU A 234 14.18 -22.16 7.12
N VAL A 235 15.28 -22.46 6.41
CA VAL A 235 15.31 -23.55 5.45
C VAL A 235 15.19 -24.88 6.21
N PRO A 236 14.13 -25.68 5.98
CA PRO A 236 13.99 -26.98 6.63
C PRO A 236 14.97 -27.99 6.03
N GLU A 237 15.24 -29.07 6.76
CA GLU A 237 15.87 -30.24 6.15
C GLU A 237 14.93 -30.80 5.07
N VAL A 238 15.50 -31.13 3.91
CA VAL A 238 14.77 -31.67 2.75
C VAL A 238 13.93 -32.91 3.12
N GLY A 239 14.43 -33.77 4.01
CA GLY A 239 13.70 -34.95 4.48
C GLY A 239 12.47 -34.65 5.34
N SER A 240 12.37 -33.43 5.90
CA SER A 240 11.21 -32.97 6.68
C SER A 240 10.21 -32.20 5.79
N LYS A 241 10.71 -31.31 4.92
CA LYS A 241 9.94 -30.61 3.89
C LYS A 241 10.88 -30.26 2.74
N ASP A 242 10.59 -30.76 1.55
CA ASP A 242 11.34 -30.42 0.35
C ASP A 242 10.81 -29.12 -0.26
N VAL A 243 11.27 -27.99 0.28
CA VAL A 243 10.86 -26.66 -0.23
C VAL A 243 11.32 -26.42 -1.66
N TYR A 244 12.34 -27.13 -2.14
CA TYR A 244 12.84 -27.00 -3.50
C TYR A 244 11.84 -27.58 -4.48
N SER A 245 11.52 -28.87 -4.35
CA SER A 245 10.57 -29.53 -5.25
C SER A 245 9.14 -29.03 -5.10
N ASP A 246 8.73 -28.68 -3.87
CA ASP A 246 7.33 -28.39 -3.57
C ASP A 246 6.94 -26.93 -3.81
N LEU A 247 7.89 -26.00 -3.70
CA LEU A 247 7.59 -24.56 -3.76
C LEU A 247 8.36 -23.81 -4.85
N ILE A 248 9.65 -24.14 -5.07
CA ILE A 248 10.57 -23.28 -5.83
C ILE A 248 10.79 -23.75 -7.27
N GLU A 249 11.00 -25.04 -7.47
CA GLU A 249 11.31 -25.59 -8.79
C GLU A 249 10.13 -25.41 -9.75
N SER A 250 10.40 -24.89 -10.94
CA SER A 250 9.36 -24.58 -11.95
C SER A 250 9.64 -25.19 -13.34
N HIS A 251 10.82 -25.78 -13.53
CA HIS A 251 11.31 -26.26 -14.83
C HIS A 251 10.60 -27.52 -15.34
N SER A 252 10.02 -28.32 -14.43
CA SER A 252 9.26 -29.54 -14.75
C SER A 252 7.77 -29.43 -14.41
N GLY A 253 7.29 -28.22 -14.15
CA GLY A 253 5.94 -27.95 -13.64
C GLY A 253 5.98 -26.73 -12.73
N VAL A 254 5.03 -25.80 -12.88
CA VAL A 254 4.99 -24.58 -12.05
C VAL A 254 4.22 -24.87 -10.76
N ASN A 255 4.90 -24.86 -9.63
CA ASN A 255 4.26 -24.94 -8.31
C ASN A 255 3.56 -23.62 -7.99
N LYS A 256 2.28 -23.73 -7.62
CA LYS A 256 1.44 -22.62 -7.19
C LYS A 256 0.62 -23.11 -6.02
N GLY A 257 0.50 -22.31 -4.97
CA GLY A 257 -0.28 -22.68 -3.80
C GLY A 257 -0.69 -21.47 -2.97
N PRO A 258 -1.65 -21.65 -2.06
CA PRO A 258 -2.14 -20.56 -1.22
C PRO A 258 -1.07 -20.18 -0.19
N PHE A 259 -0.78 -18.89 -0.07
CA PHE A 259 -0.06 -18.33 1.06
C PHE A 259 -1.04 -17.54 1.92
N ASN A 260 -1.06 -17.82 3.23
CA ASN A 260 -1.93 -17.15 4.17
C ASN A 260 -1.12 -16.66 5.37
N LEU A 261 -1.21 -15.37 5.66
CA LEU A 261 -0.66 -14.78 6.88
C LEU A 261 -1.81 -14.28 7.74
N VAL A 262 -1.83 -14.67 9.01
CA VAL A 262 -2.75 -14.14 10.02
C VAL A 262 -1.95 -13.42 11.10
N HIS A 263 -2.26 -12.16 11.33
CA HIS A 263 -1.64 -11.33 12.35
C HIS A 263 -2.69 -10.79 13.32
N GLY A 264 -2.52 -11.08 14.61
CA GLY A 264 -3.43 -10.65 15.67
C GLY A 264 -4.16 -11.81 16.33
N THR A 265 -4.74 -11.54 17.50
CA THR A 265 -5.36 -12.57 18.36
C THR A 265 -6.73 -12.18 18.91
N ALA A 266 -7.08 -10.89 18.86
CA ALA A 266 -8.33 -10.37 19.40
C ALA A 266 -9.23 -9.91 18.25
N THR A 267 -10.51 -10.25 18.33
CA THR A 267 -11.55 -9.75 17.41
C THR A 267 -11.51 -8.23 17.29
N GLY A 268 -11.67 -7.73 16.08
CA GLY A 268 -11.49 -6.34 15.68
C GLY A 268 -10.03 -5.96 15.39
N ASN A 269 -9.06 -6.84 15.70
CA ASN A 269 -7.63 -6.62 15.56
C ASN A 269 -6.89 -7.85 15.00
N ILE A 270 -7.55 -8.59 14.11
CA ILE A 270 -6.94 -9.63 13.28
C ILE A 270 -6.84 -9.09 11.85
N ILE A 271 -5.66 -9.20 11.28
CA ILE A 271 -5.34 -8.91 9.89
C ILE A 271 -4.98 -10.21 9.21
N GLU A 272 -5.68 -10.54 8.13
CA GLU A 272 -5.40 -11.70 7.29
C GLU A 272 -4.99 -11.22 5.91
N LEU A 273 -3.89 -11.76 5.41
CA LEU A 273 -3.41 -11.53 4.06
C LEU A 273 -3.37 -12.87 3.33
N ASP A 274 -4.24 -13.01 2.34
CA ASP A 274 -4.35 -14.20 1.51
C ASP A 274 -3.76 -13.94 0.13
N VAL A 275 -2.98 -14.90 -0.35
CA VAL A 275 -2.49 -14.98 -1.73
C VAL A 275 -2.87 -16.37 -2.22
N PRO A 276 -4.03 -16.54 -2.88
CA PRO A 276 -4.55 -17.87 -3.24
C PRO A 276 -3.64 -18.67 -4.17
N LEU A 277 -2.93 -18.00 -5.08
CA LEU A 277 -1.98 -18.61 -6.02
C LEU A 277 -0.64 -17.89 -5.95
N GLY A 278 0.12 -18.18 -4.88
CA GLY A 278 1.50 -17.77 -4.73
C GLY A 278 2.43 -18.69 -5.53
N GLN A 279 3.37 -18.10 -6.27
CA GLN A 279 4.42 -18.82 -6.99
C GLN A 279 5.78 -18.29 -6.57
N PHE A 280 6.60 -19.09 -5.89
CA PHE A 280 8.00 -18.74 -5.68
C PHE A 280 8.78 -18.78 -7.00
N THR A 281 9.74 -17.87 -7.14
CA THR A 281 10.53 -17.71 -8.37
C THR A 281 12.01 -18.01 -8.16
N ASP A 282 12.48 -17.88 -6.93
CA ASP A 282 13.87 -18.14 -6.54
C ASP A 282 13.92 -18.46 -5.02
N LEU A 283 15.07 -18.88 -4.53
CA LEU A 283 15.39 -18.96 -3.11
C LEU A 283 16.85 -18.60 -2.88
N ASN A 284 17.09 -17.50 -2.19
CA ASN A 284 18.41 -17.10 -1.75
C ASN A 284 18.63 -17.55 -0.30
N VAL A 285 19.71 -18.29 -0.04
CA VAL A 285 20.04 -18.76 1.31
C VAL A 285 21.13 -17.90 1.92
N SER A 286 20.88 -17.41 3.13
CA SER A 286 21.79 -16.57 3.91
C SER A 286 21.89 -17.04 5.35
N ASP A 287 22.81 -16.45 6.12
CA ASP A 287 22.91 -16.65 7.56
C ASP A 287 22.09 -15.58 8.30
N SER A 288 21.19 -16.01 9.19
CA SER A 288 20.53 -15.16 10.17
C SER A 288 20.65 -15.79 11.55
N ASP A 289 21.35 -15.12 12.47
CA ASP A 289 21.62 -15.61 13.82
C ASP A 289 22.25 -17.04 13.87
N GLY A 290 23.06 -17.40 12.87
CA GLY A 290 23.66 -18.74 12.75
C GLY A 290 22.72 -19.81 12.19
N VAL A 291 21.52 -19.42 11.73
CA VAL A 291 20.51 -20.30 11.12
C VAL A 291 20.44 -20.02 9.62
N ALA A 292 20.29 -21.08 8.83
CA ALA A 292 20.10 -20.97 7.38
C ALA A 292 18.70 -20.36 7.08
N LEU A 293 18.70 -19.12 6.61
CA LEU A 293 17.50 -18.39 6.23
C LEU A 293 17.35 -18.40 4.71
N GLY A 294 16.23 -18.91 4.23
CA GLY A 294 15.83 -18.88 2.83
C GLY A 294 14.91 -17.69 2.59
N THR A 295 15.30 -16.84 1.64
CA THR A 295 14.53 -15.70 1.19
C THR A 295 14.01 -15.98 -0.21
N GLY A 296 12.69 -16.18 -0.32
CA GLY A 296 12.02 -16.54 -1.57
C GLY A 296 11.18 -15.38 -2.10
N PRO A 297 11.56 -14.75 -3.23
CA PRO A 297 10.65 -13.87 -3.95
C PRO A 297 9.52 -14.68 -4.59
N TYR A 298 8.31 -14.15 -4.54
CA TYR A 298 7.12 -14.78 -5.11
C TYR A 298 6.26 -13.81 -5.91
N ASN A 299 5.55 -14.36 -6.88
CA ASN A 299 4.47 -13.68 -7.60
C ASN A 299 3.13 -14.08 -6.98
N ALA A 300 2.24 -13.12 -6.80
CA ALA A 300 0.84 -13.37 -6.48
C ALA A 300 0.04 -13.36 -7.79
N LEU A 301 -0.48 -14.53 -8.19
CA LEU A 301 -1.15 -14.73 -9.46
C LEU A 301 -2.67 -14.70 -9.30
N PRO A 302 -3.41 -14.14 -10.27
CA PRO A 302 -4.87 -14.30 -10.27
C PRO A 302 -5.22 -15.74 -10.68
N SER A 303 -6.38 -16.21 -10.21
CA SER A 303 -6.99 -17.42 -10.74
C SER A 303 -7.86 -17.11 -11.96
N ASP A 304 -8.55 -18.13 -12.49
CA ASP A 304 -9.49 -17.96 -13.59
C ASP A 304 -10.72 -17.10 -13.22
N THR A 305 -10.94 -16.80 -11.93
CA THR A 305 -12.00 -15.86 -11.51
C THR A 305 -11.62 -14.39 -11.70
N GLY A 306 -10.31 -14.10 -11.76
CA GLY A 306 -9.78 -12.74 -11.89
C GLY A 306 -9.90 -11.90 -10.62
N ASP A 307 -9.02 -10.90 -10.50
CA ASP A 307 -8.97 -9.94 -9.38
C ASP A 307 -8.88 -10.57 -7.98
N ASP A 308 -8.36 -11.80 -7.88
CA ASP A 308 -8.30 -12.61 -6.66
C ASP A 308 -6.86 -13.00 -6.27
N GLU A 309 -5.86 -12.33 -6.83
CA GLU A 309 -4.46 -12.62 -6.53
C GLU A 309 -4.05 -12.30 -5.08
N VAL A 310 -4.76 -11.38 -4.42
CA VAL A 310 -4.50 -10.92 -3.06
C VAL A 310 -5.84 -10.62 -2.39
N LYS A 311 -5.98 -10.90 -1.09
CA LYS A 311 -7.10 -10.40 -0.28
C LYS A 311 -6.60 -9.98 1.09
N LEU A 312 -7.02 -8.80 1.54
CA LEU A 312 -6.79 -8.33 2.91
C LEU A 312 -8.11 -8.38 3.69
N THR A 313 -8.13 -9.07 4.82
CA THR A 313 -9.29 -9.13 5.72
C THR A 313 -8.95 -8.55 7.08
N VAL A 314 -9.84 -7.71 7.62
CA VAL A 314 -9.75 -7.12 8.96
C VAL A 314 -10.95 -7.59 9.78
N ARG A 315 -10.71 -8.31 10.89
CA ARG A 315 -11.77 -8.92 11.70
C ARG A 315 -11.46 -8.99 13.19
#